data_AF-A0A2M9Q4L5-F1
#
_entry.id   AF-A0A2M9Q4L5-F1
#
_cell.length_a   1.000
_cell.length_b   1.000
_cell.length_c   1.000
_cell.angle_alpha   90.00
_cell.angle_beta   90.00
_cell.angle_gamma   90.00
#
_symmetry.space_group_name_H-M   'P 1'
#
loop_
_entity.id
_entity.type
_entity.pdbx_description
1 polymer ?
#
loop_
_entity_poly.entity_id
_entity_poly.type
_entity_poly.pdbx_seq_one_letter_code
_entity_poly.pdbx_strand_id
1 'polypeptide(L)'
;MKKIIIFNLLFCIVVIFVNYNYFNSKSRSAIAYNYAENYIETNYGISRENLKSEEIDYMRGMGLFEIEVKDIETKNYYYFEVDINDDYSLYYIKDLTELHRKNQAD
;
A
#
# COMPACT_ATOMS: atom_id res chain seq x y z
N MET A 1 -16.72 40.74 10.87
CA MET A 1 -15.45 40.25 11.48
C MET A 1 -15.58 38.85 12.09
N LYS A 2 -16.40 38.60 13.14
CA LYS A 2 -16.53 37.25 13.75
C LYS A 2 -16.86 36.11 12.76
N LYS A 3 -17.77 36.35 11.80
CA LYS A 3 -18.12 35.37 10.76
C LYS A 3 -16.95 34.98 9.84
N ILE A 4 -16.06 35.94 9.53
CA ILE A 4 -14.87 35.71 8.70
C ILE A 4 -13.84 34.90 9.49
N ILE A 5 -13.66 35.19 10.78
CA ILE A 5 -12.77 34.43 11.66
C ILE A 5 -13.23 32.97 11.79
N ILE A 6 -14.54 32.74 12.00
CA ILE A 6 -15.10 31.38 12.09
C ILE A 6 -14.93 30.62 10.78
N PHE A 7 -15.18 31.26 9.64
CA PHE A 7 -14.97 30.66 8.32
C PHE A 7 -13.50 30.26 8.11
N ASN A 8 -12.55 31.15 8.40
CA ASN A 8 -11.13 30.85 8.27
C ASN A 8 -10.69 29.72 9.20
N LEU A 9 -11.21 29.66 10.43
CA LEU A 9 -10.93 28.58 11.37
C LEU A 9 -11.44 27.23 10.83
N LEU A 10 -12.69 27.18 10.36
CA LEU A 10 -13.27 25.99 9.76
C LEU A 10 -12.49 25.54 8.53
N PHE A 11 -12.10 26.48 7.66
CA PHE A 11 -11.27 26.19 6.50
C PHE A 11 -9.94 25.56 6.91
N CYS A 12 -9.24 26.13 7.89
CA CYS A 12 -7.99 25.55 8.39
C CYS A 12 -8.18 24.13 8.94
N ILE A 13 -9.25 23.88 9.71
CA ILE A 13 -9.55 22.53 10.24
C ILE A 13 -9.76 21.53 9.10
N VAL A 14 -10.53 21.92 8.08
CA VAL A 14 -10.77 21.06 6.91
C VAL A 14 -9.48 20.77 6.17
N VAL A 15 -8.64 21.78 5.93
CA VAL A 15 -7.33 21.60 5.27
C VAL A 15 -6.45 20.66 6.07
N ILE A 16 -6.32 20.84 7.38
CA ILE A 16 -5.52 19.95 8.24
C ILE A 16 -6.06 18.52 8.19
N PHE A 17 -7.37 18.34 8.29
CA PHE A 17 -8.00 17.03 8.25
C PHE A 17 -7.77 16.30 6.92
N VAL A 18 -7.96 16.99 5.78
CA VAL A 18 -7.72 16.41 4.46
C VAL A 18 -6.26 16.02 4.28
N ASN A 19 -5.33 16.90 4.68
CA ASN A 19 -3.90 16.59 4.61
C ASN A 19 -3.55 15.38 5.47
N TYR A 20 -4.03 15.34 6.72
CA TYR A 20 -3.78 14.23 7.62
C TYR A 20 -4.25 12.89 7.02
N ASN A 21 -5.47 12.84 6.48
CA ASN A 21 -5.99 11.63 5.86
C ASN A 21 -5.21 11.25 4.59
N TYR A 22 -4.81 12.22 3.78
CA TYR A 22 -3.98 11.99 2.60
C TYR A 22 -2.63 11.38 2.98
N PHE A 23 -1.92 11.98 3.95
CA PHE A 23 -0.65 11.47 4.43
C PHE A 23 -0.80 10.07 5.03
N ASN A 24 -1.79 9.85 5.88
CA ASN A 24 -2.06 8.55 6.48
C ASN A 24 -2.30 7.46 5.42
N SER A 25 -3.10 7.77 4.40
CA SER A 25 -3.36 6.85 3.28
C SER A 25 -2.08 6.50 2.51
N LYS A 26 -1.25 7.50 2.19
CA LYS A 26 0.03 7.29 1.51
C LYS A 26 1.04 6.52 2.36
N SER A 27 1.13 6.81 3.65
CA SER A 27 2.00 6.08 4.58
C SER A 27 1.60 4.62 4.69
N ARG A 28 0.31 4.32 4.84
CA ARG A 28 -0.19 2.94 4.90
C ARG A 28 0.14 2.14 3.63
N SER A 29 -0.11 2.72 2.46
CA SER A 29 0.22 2.09 1.17
C SER A 29 1.72 1.81 1.02
N ALA A 30 2.58 2.78 1.38
CA ALA A 30 4.03 2.61 1.30
C ALA A 30 4.54 1.53 2.26
N ILE A 31 3.96 1.43 3.46
CA ILE A 31 4.36 0.44 4.47
C ILE A 31 3.88 -0.96 4.05
N ALA A 32 2.66 -1.08 3.53
CA ALA A 32 2.16 -2.34 3.00
C ALA A 32 3.06 -2.85 1.85
N TYR A 33 3.49 -1.96 0.95
CA TYR A 33 4.45 -2.29 -0.10
C TYR A 33 5.81 -2.71 0.46
N ASN A 34 6.33 -2.04 1.48
CA ASN A 34 7.58 -2.42 2.14
C ASN A 34 7.50 -3.85 2.70
N TYR A 35 6.36 -4.25 3.29
CA TYR A 35 6.17 -5.63 3.74
C TYR A 35 6.20 -6.63 2.58
N ALA A 36 5.60 -6.31 1.44
CA ALA A 36 5.69 -7.14 0.24
C ALA A 36 7.12 -7.24 -0.29
N GLU A 37 7.86 -6.12 -0.41
CA GLU A 37 9.27 -6.12 -0.81
C GLU A 37 10.14 -6.98 0.12
N ASN A 38 9.98 -6.83 1.43
CA ASN A 38 10.71 -7.60 2.43
C ASN A 38 10.43 -9.10 2.29
N TYR A 39 9.17 -9.45 2.03
CA TYR A 39 8.78 -10.83 1.82
C TYR A 39 9.43 -11.39 0.55
N ILE A 40 9.45 -10.62 -0.53
CA ILE A 40 10.07 -11.04 -1.79
C ILE A 40 11.58 -11.25 -1.61
N GLU A 41 12.27 -10.29 -0.99
CA GLU A 41 13.70 -10.39 -0.71
C GLU A 41 14.03 -11.63 0.12
N THR A 42 13.24 -11.89 1.17
CA THR A 42 13.48 -13.01 2.09
C THR A 42 13.18 -14.36 1.46
N ASN A 43 12.10 -14.49 0.69
CA ASN A 43 11.61 -15.79 0.21
C ASN A 43 12.03 -16.12 -1.23
N TYR A 44 12.25 -15.11 -2.07
CA TYR A 44 12.67 -15.28 -3.47
C TYR A 44 14.13 -14.88 -3.71
N GLY A 45 14.79 -14.23 -2.74
CA GLY A 45 16.20 -13.85 -2.86
C GLY A 45 16.45 -12.71 -3.85
N ILE A 46 15.42 -11.89 -4.13
CA ILE A 46 15.50 -10.77 -5.08
C ILE A 46 15.75 -9.48 -4.30
N SER A 47 16.79 -8.75 -4.67
CA SER A 47 17.15 -7.52 -3.98
C SER A 47 16.08 -6.44 -4.15
N ARG A 48 15.84 -5.64 -3.11
CA ARG A 48 14.79 -4.61 -3.12
C ARG A 48 15.00 -3.54 -4.19
N GLU A 49 16.24 -3.19 -4.54
CA GLU A 49 16.50 -2.24 -5.63
C GLU A 49 15.97 -2.73 -7.00
N ASN A 50 15.74 -4.04 -7.13
CA ASN A 50 15.21 -4.65 -8.35
C ASN A 50 13.68 -4.75 -8.34
N LEU A 51 13.02 -4.37 -7.25
CA LEU A 51 11.58 -4.44 -7.10
C LEU A 51 10.95 -3.08 -7.40
N LYS A 52 9.85 -3.11 -8.13
CA LYS A 52 9.05 -1.93 -8.43
C LYS A 52 7.58 -2.26 -8.24
N SER A 53 6.88 -1.42 -7.48
CA SER A 53 5.43 -1.44 -7.42
C SER A 53 4.83 -1.10 -8.79
N GLU A 54 3.95 -1.97 -9.28
CA GLU A 54 3.11 -1.70 -10.45
C GLU A 54 1.72 -1.23 -10.01
N GLU A 55 1.13 -1.91 -9.02
CA GLU A 55 -0.19 -1.55 -8.46
C GLU A 55 -0.21 -1.73 -6.94
N ILE A 56 -0.90 -0.81 -6.24
CA ILE A 56 -1.19 -0.91 -4.80
C ILE A 56 -2.62 -0.43 -4.59
N ASP A 57 -3.53 -1.38 -4.40
CA ASP A 57 -4.95 -1.11 -4.26
C ASP A 57 -5.43 -1.39 -2.84
N TYR A 58 -6.03 -0.38 -2.21
CA TYR A 58 -6.63 -0.54 -0.89
C TYR A 58 -8.07 -1.02 -1.01
N MET A 59 -8.28 -2.31 -0.73
CA MET A 59 -9.60 -2.94 -0.68
C MET A 59 -10.36 -2.51 0.58
N ARG A 60 -10.98 -1.32 0.52
CA ARG A 60 -11.70 -0.70 1.65
C ARG A 60 -12.73 -1.60 2.33
N GLY A 61 -13.39 -2.49 1.58
CA GLY A 61 -14.37 -3.43 2.13
C GLY A 61 -13.77 -4.57 2.95
N MET A 62 -12.49 -4.88 2.74
CA MET A 62 -11.76 -5.96 3.40
C MET A 62 -10.69 -5.46 4.38
N GLY A 63 -10.31 -4.17 4.28
CA GLY A 63 -9.30 -3.57 5.16
C GLY A 63 -7.85 -3.88 4.77
N LEU A 64 -7.61 -4.49 3.61
CA LEU A 64 -6.29 -4.93 3.18
C LEU A 64 -5.85 -4.27 1.86
N PHE A 65 -4.56 -4.38 1.57
CA PHE A 65 -3.93 -3.93 0.33
C PHE A 65 -3.67 -5.11 -0.60
N GLU A 66 -4.11 -4.99 -1.84
CA GLU A 66 -3.62 -5.82 -2.95
C GLU A 66 -2.41 -5.13 -3.56
N ILE A 67 -1.31 -5.87 -3.73
CA ILE A 67 -0.03 -5.32 -4.16
C ILE A 67 0.52 -6.16 -5.30
N GLU A 68 0.79 -5.50 -6.42
CA GLU A 68 1.52 -6.06 -7.54
C GLU A 68 2.94 -5.48 -7.56
N VAL A 69 3.92 -6.37 -7.51
CA VAL A 69 5.35 -6.04 -7.54
C VAL A 69 5.99 -6.70 -8.73
N LYS A 70 6.79 -5.95 -9.48
CA LYS A 70 7.54 -6.42 -10.63
C LYS A 70 9.03 -6.41 -10.33
N ASP A 71 9.69 -7.53 -10.61
CA ASP A 71 11.14 -7.58 -10.71
C ASP A 71 11.57 -6.95 -12.04
N ILE A 72 12.36 -5.88 -11.98
CA ILE A 72 12.79 -5.14 -13.16
C ILE A 72 13.81 -5.91 -14.00
N GLU A 73 14.56 -6.85 -13.41
CA GLU A 73 15.55 -7.66 -14.12
C GLU A 73 14.89 -8.82 -14.86
N THR A 74 14.13 -9.65 -14.12
CA THR A 74 13.51 -10.86 -14.68
C THR A 74 12.17 -10.61 -15.36
N LYS A 75 11.56 -9.44 -15.12
CA LYS A 75 10.19 -9.08 -15.53
C LYS A 75 9.11 -9.97 -14.91
N ASN A 76 9.43 -10.73 -13.87
CA ASN A 76 8.47 -11.51 -13.12
C ASN A 76 7.57 -10.60 -12.29
N TYR A 77 6.32 -11.03 -12.13
CA TYR A 77 5.29 -10.37 -11.33
C TYR A 77 4.99 -11.20 -10.09
N TYR A 78 4.81 -10.50 -8.98
CA TYR A 78 4.48 -11.04 -7.67
C TYR A 78 3.25 -10.34 -7.13
N TYR A 79 2.34 -11.10 -6.52
CA TYR A 79 1.03 -10.61 -6.10
C TYR A 79 0.83 -10.90 -4.62
N PHE A 80 0.43 -9.90 -3.85
CA PHE A 80 0.26 -10.01 -2.40
C PHE A 80 -1.06 -9.41 -1.92
N GLU A 81 -1.63 -10.05 -0.90
CA GLU A 81 -2.56 -9.41 0.02
C GLU A 81 -1.80 -9.03 1.29
N VAL A 82 -1.87 -7.76 1.69
CA VAL A 82 -1.19 -7.24 2.89
C VAL A 82 -2.17 -6.49 3.77
N ASP A 83 -2.33 -6.92 5.01
CA ASP A 83 -3.12 -6.24 6.04
C ASP A 83 -2.21 -5.68 7.13
N ILE A 84 -2.43 -4.42 7.49
CA ILE A 84 -1.65 -3.68 8.48
C ILE A 84 -2.57 -3.04 9.52
N ASN A 85 -2.13 -3.08 10.77
CA ASN A 85 -2.79 -2.40 11.87
C ASN A 85 -2.66 -0.87 11.77
N ASP A 86 -3.43 -0.15 12.59
CA ASP A 86 -3.39 1.32 12.63
C ASP A 86 -2.06 1.90 13.14
N ASP A 87 -1.27 1.11 13.88
CA ASP A 87 0.10 1.44 14.28
C ASP A 87 1.14 1.08 13.21
N TYR A 88 0.68 0.69 12.02
CA TYR A 88 1.48 0.25 10.87
C TYR A 88 2.19 -1.10 11.04
N SER A 89 1.95 -1.84 12.11
CA SER A 89 2.47 -3.20 12.23
C SER A 89 1.77 -4.15 11.25
N LEU A 90 2.52 -5.14 10.75
CA LEU A 90 1.98 -6.19 9.91
C LEU A 90 0.97 -7.03 10.72
N TYR A 91 -0.27 -7.09 10.24
CA TYR A 91 -1.26 -8.02 10.76
C TYR A 91 -1.19 -9.35 9.99
N TYR A 92 -1.14 -9.26 8.65
CA TYR A 92 -1.14 -10.42 7.77
C TYR A 92 -0.51 -10.10 6.42
N ILE A 93 0.17 -11.09 5.83
CA ILE A 93 0.63 -11.07 4.45
C ILE A 93 0.38 -12.44 3.83
N LYS A 94 -0.10 -12.46 2.59
CA LYS A 94 -0.25 -13.67 1.79
C LYS A 94 0.26 -13.47 0.39
N ASP A 95 1.04 -14.44 -0.04
CA ASP A 95 1.54 -14.56 -1.39
C ASP A 95 0.49 -15.24 -2.29
N LEU A 96 0.08 -14.53 -3.34
CA LEU A 96 -0.87 -14.97 -4.35
C LEU A 96 -0.22 -15.18 -5.71
N THR A 97 1.11 -15.16 -5.79
CA THR A 97 1.86 -15.18 -7.05
C THR A 97 1.55 -16.43 -7.88
N GLU A 98 1.53 -17.61 -7.26
CA GLU A 98 1.21 -18.87 -7.95
C GLU A 98 -0.26 -18.94 -8.39
N LEU A 99 -1.19 -18.33 -7.63
CA LEU A 99 -2.60 -18.29 -7.99
C LEU A 99 -2.82 -17.45 -9.25
N HIS A 100 -2.21 -16.26 -9.30
CA HIS A 100 -2.29 -15.38 -10.45
C HIS A 100 -1.59 -15.97 -11.68
N ARG A 101 -0.46 -16.65 -11.51
CA ARG A 101 0.24 -17.33 -12.61
C ARG A 101 -0.63 -18.40 -13.27
N LYS A 102 -1.41 -19.15 -12.50
CA LYS A 102 -2.34 -20.16 -13.04
C LYS A 102 -3.46 -19.51 -13.85
N ASN A 103 -4.05 -18.44 -13.32
CA ASN A 103 -5.15 -17.73 -13.98
C ASN A 103 -4.73 -17.02 -15.28
N GLN A 104 -3.43 -16.76 -15.49
CA GLN A 104 -2.89 -16.20 -16.75
C GLN A 104 -2.53 -17.27 -17.80
N ALA A 105 -2.42 -18.54 -17.40
CA ALA A 105 -2.05 -19.64 -18.29
C ALA A 105 -3.27 -20.37 -18.88
N ASP A 106 -4.46 -20.12 -18.34
CA ASP A 106 -5.76 -20.59 -18.83
C ASP A 106 -6.45 -19.53 -19.71
#